data_AF-A0A937U3F8-F1
#
_entry.id   AF-A0A937U3F8-F1
#
_cell.length_a   1.000
_cell.length_b   1.000
_cell.length_c   1.000
_cell.angle_alpha   90.00
_cell.angle_beta   90.00
_cell.angle_gamma   90.00
#
_symmetry.space_group_name_H-M   'P 1'
#
loop_
_entity.id
_entity.type
_entity.pdbx_description
1 polymer ?
#
loop_
_entity_poly.entity_id
_entity_poly.type
_entity_poly.pdbx_seq_one_letter_code
_entity_poly.pdbx_strand_id
1 'polypeptide(L)'
;MKAYGNDHQSSRSRREFLKDTGSVLAGVSLAGAIGARAHAGEDNTIKIVLVGCGGRGRGAAANALQTKGPTKLVAVADVFKDRTANAVKGASRSFNKVDVPKDQHKVDVPEDRQFVGFDGYRKAIDLVAPGGVVLLATPPTFRPLHLEYAVKKGCHVF
;
A
#
# COMPACT_ATOMS: atom_id res chain seq x y z
N MET A 1 46.61 28.12 -66.47
CA MET A 1 45.76 26.97 -66.10
C MET A 1 45.91 26.71 -64.61
N LYS A 2 44.81 26.88 -63.86
CA LYS A 2 44.45 26.42 -62.49
C LYS A 2 45.44 26.45 -61.31
N ALA A 3 44.92 27.00 -60.21
CA ALA A 3 45.43 27.04 -58.85
C ALA A 3 45.13 25.76 -58.04
N TYR A 4 45.87 25.56 -56.95
CA TYR A 4 45.51 24.89 -55.68
C TYR A 4 46.44 25.55 -54.63
N GLY A 5 46.00 26.17 -53.53
CA GLY A 5 44.89 25.88 -52.63
C GLY A 5 45.52 25.38 -51.32
N ASN A 6 45.90 26.29 -50.41
CA ASN A 6 46.54 25.97 -49.13
C ASN A 6 45.47 25.98 -48.02
N ASP A 7 45.19 24.82 -47.42
CA ASP A 7 44.21 24.67 -46.34
C ASP A 7 44.80 25.17 -45.01
N HIS A 8 44.28 26.29 -44.49
CA HIS A 8 44.59 26.78 -43.14
C HIS A 8 43.60 26.17 -42.12
N GLN A 9 44.10 25.27 -41.28
CA GLN A 9 43.38 24.72 -40.14
C GLN A 9 43.23 25.80 -39.05
N SER A 10 42.00 26.29 -38.83
CA SER A 10 41.72 27.33 -37.81
C SER A 10 41.76 26.73 -36.39
N SER A 11 42.79 27.04 -35.61
CA SER A 11 42.89 26.64 -34.20
C SER A 11 41.98 27.52 -33.34
N ARG A 12 40.88 26.97 -32.81
CA ARG A 12 40.07 27.66 -31.78
C ARG A 12 40.92 27.93 -30.54
N SER A 13 40.86 29.16 -30.02
CA SER A 13 41.72 29.57 -28.92
C SER A 13 41.13 29.13 -27.57
N ARG A 14 42.01 28.79 -26.61
CA ARG A 14 41.64 28.40 -25.23
C ARG A 14 40.73 29.42 -24.52
N ARG A 15 40.79 30.68 -24.93
CA ARG A 15 39.96 31.79 -24.42
C ARG A 15 38.51 31.69 -24.87
N GLU A 16 38.28 31.15 -26.07
CA GLU A 16 36.96 30.93 -26.65
C GLU A 16 36.25 29.77 -25.93
N PHE A 17 36.99 28.70 -25.62
CA PHE A 17 36.53 27.58 -24.80
C PHE A 17 36.11 28.02 -23.38
N LEU A 18 36.89 28.89 -22.74
CA LEU A 18 36.55 29.42 -21.41
C LEU A 18 35.33 30.35 -21.42
N LYS A 19 35.08 31.07 -22.54
CA LYS A 19 33.86 31.86 -22.72
C LYS A 19 32.62 30.98 -22.92
N ASP A 20 32.73 29.90 -23.67
CA ASP A 20 31.65 28.92 -23.85
C ASP A 20 31.33 28.14 -22.57
N THR A 21 32.33 27.92 -21.70
CA THR A 21 32.13 27.13 -20.46
C THR A 21 31.52 27.95 -19.31
N GLY A 22 31.60 29.28 -19.36
CA GLY A 22 31.15 30.17 -18.28
C GLY A 22 29.64 30.47 -18.24
N SER A 23 28.89 30.19 -19.30
CA SER A 23 27.49 30.60 -19.45
C SER A 23 26.44 29.59 -18.92
N VAL A 24 26.86 28.41 -18.44
CA VAL A 24 25.94 27.34 -18.00
C VAL A 24 25.63 27.37 -16.49
N LEU A 25 26.34 28.17 -15.68
CA LEU A 25 26.23 28.12 -14.21
C LEU A 25 25.33 29.19 -13.56
N ALA A 26 24.67 30.06 -14.32
CA ALA A 26 23.81 31.12 -13.77
C ALA A 26 22.37 30.65 -13.40
N GLY A 27 22.08 29.34 -13.44
CA GLY A 27 20.71 28.81 -13.34
C GLY A 27 20.45 27.74 -12.28
N VAL A 28 21.39 27.42 -11.38
CA VAL A 28 21.22 26.33 -10.41
C VAL A 28 21.41 26.82 -8.97
N SER A 29 20.52 27.69 -8.49
CA SER A 29 20.42 28.03 -7.06
C SER A 29 19.08 27.65 -6.43
N LEU A 30 18.23 26.86 -7.11
CA LEU A 30 16.97 26.37 -6.56
C LEU A 30 16.85 24.84 -6.45
N ALA A 31 17.96 24.09 -6.51
CA ALA A 31 17.93 22.64 -6.30
C ALA A 31 18.08 22.24 -4.82
N GLY A 32 18.64 23.11 -3.97
CA GLY A 32 18.90 22.80 -2.54
C GLY A 32 17.78 23.19 -1.57
N ALA A 33 16.82 24.02 -1.99
CA ALA A 33 15.73 24.50 -1.12
C ALA A 33 14.47 23.61 -1.13
N ILE A 34 14.38 22.65 -2.06
CA ILE A 34 13.28 21.66 -2.13
C ILE A 34 13.59 20.41 -1.27
N GLY A 35 14.71 20.42 -0.54
CA GLY A 35 14.91 19.56 0.63
C GLY A 35 14.04 19.97 1.84
N ALA A 36 12.96 20.70 1.59
CA ALA A 36 11.91 20.98 2.55
C ALA A 36 11.23 19.67 2.91
N ARG A 37 11.82 18.94 3.86
CA ARG A 37 11.16 18.05 4.83
C ARG A 37 9.82 17.51 4.35
N ALA A 38 9.83 16.79 3.24
CA ALA A 38 8.70 15.97 2.86
C ALA A 38 8.78 14.75 3.77
N HIS A 39 8.32 14.91 5.01
CA HIS A 39 7.70 13.78 5.70
C HIS A 39 6.45 13.46 4.87
N ALA A 40 6.63 12.76 3.74
CA ALA A 40 5.57 11.95 3.18
C ALA A 40 5.19 11.04 4.35
N GLY A 41 4.10 11.37 5.05
CA GLY A 41 3.70 10.67 6.25
C GLY A 41 3.60 9.19 5.90
N GLU A 42 4.54 8.40 6.39
CA GLU A 42 4.56 6.97 6.16
C GLU A 42 3.26 6.41 6.75
N ASP A 43 2.36 5.94 5.87
CA ASP A 43 1.14 5.26 6.30
C ASP A 43 1.53 3.89 6.84
N ASN A 44 1.89 3.89 8.13
CA ASN A 44 2.27 2.72 8.89
C ASN A 44 1.05 1.83 9.24
N THR A 45 -0.11 2.05 8.62
CA THR A 45 -1.32 1.28 8.91
C THR A 45 -1.17 -0.18 8.50
N ILE A 46 -1.30 -1.09 9.47
CA ILE A 46 -1.35 -2.53 9.23
C ILE A 46 -2.76 -2.88 8.77
N LYS A 47 -2.90 -3.13 7.47
CA LYS A 47 -4.17 -3.56 6.86
C LYS A 47 -4.42 -5.03 7.15
N ILE A 48 -5.62 -5.31 7.65
CA ILE A 48 -6.05 -6.64 8.08
C ILE A 48 -7.25 -7.07 7.23
N VAL A 49 -7.27 -8.35 6.83
CA VAL A 49 -8.46 -9.00 6.29
C VAL A 49 -8.84 -10.21 7.12
N LEU A 50 -10.14 -10.47 7.23
CA LEU A 50 -10.69 -11.62 7.93
C LEU A 50 -11.24 -12.64 6.95
N VAL A 51 -10.70 -13.86 6.95
CA VAL A 51 -11.23 -15.00 6.19
C VAL A 51 -11.86 -16.00 7.16
N GLY A 52 -13.19 -16.11 7.13
CA GLY A 52 -14.00 -16.87 8.08
C GLY A 52 -14.59 -15.97 9.17
N CYS A 53 -15.82 -15.51 8.96
CA CYS A 53 -16.53 -14.51 9.75
C CYS A 53 -17.39 -15.13 10.88
N GLY A 54 -17.11 -16.37 11.26
CA GLY A 54 -17.73 -17.06 12.40
C GLY A 54 -17.35 -16.45 13.76
N GLY A 55 -17.84 -17.02 14.85
CA GLY A 55 -17.58 -16.52 16.21
C GLY A 55 -16.09 -16.39 16.51
N ARG A 56 -15.28 -17.36 16.07
CA ARG A 56 -13.83 -17.32 16.27
C ARG A 56 -13.14 -16.23 15.47
N GLY A 57 -13.52 -16.04 14.21
CA GLY A 57 -12.98 -15.00 13.36
C GLY A 57 -13.32 -13.59 13.84
N ARG A 58 -14.56 -13.37 14.30
CA ARG A 58 -14.94 -12.09 14.93
C ARG A 58 -14.10 -11.79 16.17
N GLY A 59 -13.84 -12.79 17.00
CA GLY A 59 -12.93 -12.65 18.15
C GLY A 59 -11.49 -12.36 17.75
N ALA A 60 -10.98 -13.03 16.69
CA ALA A 60 -9.63 -12.78 16.18
C ALA A 60 -9.49 -11.35 15.64
N ALA A 61 -10.45 -10.88 14.84
CA ALA A 61 -10.50 -9.51 14.38
C ALA A 61 -10.57 -8.51 15.54
N ALA A 62 -11.40 -8.77 16.56
CA ALA A 62 -11.46 -7.93 17.75
C ALA A 62 -10.12 -7.85 18.49
N ASN A 63 -9.44 -8.98 18.70
CA ASN A 63 -8.12 -9.00 19.34
C ASN A 63 -7.08 -8.18 18.54
N ALA A 64 -7.08 -8.33 17.21
CA ALA A 64 -6.16 -7.58 16.36
C ALA A 64 -6.44 -6.06 16.40
N LEU A 65 -7.71 -5.66 16.37
CA LEU A 65 -8.11 -4.25 16.42
C LEU A 65 -7.98 -3.60 17.81
N GLN A 66 -7.92 -4.40 18.89
CA GLN A 66 -7.65 -3.91 20.24
C GLN A 66 -6.18 -3.52 20.48
N THR A 67 -5.27 -3.86 19.57
CA THR A 67 -3.87 -3.49 19.71
C THR A 67 -3.69 -1.97 19.67
N LYS A 68 -2.60 -1.50 20.29
CA LYS A 68 -2.20 -0.08 20.29
C LYS A 68 -1.64 0.38 18.93
N GLY A 69 -1.30 -0.55 18.05
CA GLY A 69 -0.77 -0.23 16.72
C GLY A 69 -1.85 0.31 15.76
N PRO A 70 -1.43 0.91 14.64
CA PRO A 70 -2.32 1.44 13.61
C PRO A 70 -2.94 0.31 12.77
N THR A 71 -3.74 -0.57 13.38
CA THR A 71 -4.40 -1.67 12.66
C THR A 71 -5.75 -1.24 12.09
N LYS A 72 -6.04 -1.63 10.84
CA LYS A 72 -7.34 -1.36 10.19
C LYS A 72 -7.87 -2.60 9.50
N LEU A 73 -9.09 -3.01 9.81
CA LEU A 73 -9.80 -4.08 9.10
C LEU A 73 -10.37 -3.49 7.81
N VAL A 74 -9.92 -4.02 6.66
CA VAL A 74 -10.22 -3.44 5.33
C VAL A 74 -11.08 -4.33 4.43
N ALA A 75 -11.17 -5.64 4.73
CA ALA A 75 -12.03 -6.57 4.01
C ALA A 75 -12.40 -7.79 4.86
N VAL A 76 -13.50 -8.43 4.51
CA VAL A 76 -13.92 -9.70 5.10
C VAL A 76 -14.34 -10.69 4.01
N ALA A 77 -14.16 -11.98 4.26
CA ALA A 77 -14.61 -13.06 3.39
C ALA A 77 -15.21 -14.21 4.19
N ASP A 78 -16.38 -14.70 3.75
CA ASP A 78 -17.00 -15.94 4.24
C ASP A 78 -17.83 -16.56 3.11
N VAL A 79 -18.24 -17.82 3.24
CA VAL A 79 -19.19 -18.42 2.29
C VAL A 79 -20.64 -18.06 2.63
N PHE A 80 -20.89 -17.54 3.83
CA PHE A 80 -22.22 -17.14 4.31
C PHE A 80 -22.35 -15.61 4.46
N LYS A 81 -23.35 -15.03 3.77
CA LYS A 81 -23.60 -13.57 3.73
C LYS A 81 -23.95 -12.98 5.09
N ASP A 82 -24.71 -13.71 5.91
CA ASP A 82 -25.06 -13.26 7.26
C ASP A 82 -23.81 -13.14 8.14
N ARG A 83 -22.81 -13.99 7.95
CA ARG A 83 -21.58 -13.97 8.75
C ARG A 83 -20.71 -12.75 8.40
N THR A 84 -20.53 -12.43 7.12
CA THR A 84 -19.79 -11.22 6.71
C THR A 84 -20.45 -9.97 7.26
N ALA A 85 -21.77 -9.82 7.06
CA ALA A 85 -22.54 -8.69 7.55
C ALA A 85 -22.45 -8.56 9.09
N ASN A 86 -22.61 -9.67 9.82
CA ASN A 86 -22.53 -9.67 11.29
C ASN A 86 -21.12 -9.35 11.81
N ALA A 87 -20.06 -9.80 11.12
CA ALA A 87 -18.69 -9.49 11.48
C ALA A 87 -18.38 -7.99 11.33
N VAL A 88 -18.73 -7.41 10.18
CA VAL A 88 -18.54 -5.96 9.93
C VAL A 88 -19.38 -5.14 10.90
N LYS A 89 -20.68 -5.44 11.02
CA LYS A 89 -21.58 -4.71 11.93
C LYS A 89 -21.10 -4.79 13.38
N GLY A 90 -20.62 -5.96 13.82
CA GLY A 90 -20.08 -6.15 15.17
C GLY A 90 -18.80 -5.37 15.40
N ALA A 91 -17.82 -5.49 14.50
CA ALA A 91 -16.55 -4.79 14.60
C ALA A 91 -16.74 -3.26 14.55
N SER A 92 -17.55 -2.74 13.63
CA SER A 92 -17.82 -1.30 13.52
C SER A 92 -18.44 -0.74 14.81
N ARG A 93 -19.40 -1.43 15.43
CA ARG A 93 -19.98 -0.99 16.73
C ARG A 93 -18.92 -0.91 17.84
N SER A 94 -17.97 -1.84 17.85
CA SER A 94 -16.93 -1.89 18.87
C SER A 94 -15.84 -0.85 18.65
N PHE A 95 -15.45 -0.61 17.40
CA PHE A 95 -14.19 0.09 17.07
C PHE A 95 -14.32 1.37 16.24
N ASN A 96 -15.50 1.69 15.71
CA ASN A 96 -15.76 2.98 15.04
C ASN A 96 -16.65 3.83 15.95
N LYS A 97 -16.02 4.58 16.86
CA LYS A 97 -16.73 5.43 17.83
C LYS A 97 -17.24 6.70 17.14
N VAL A 98 -18.39 7.22 17.59
CA VAL A 98 -19.10 8.35 16.95
C VAL A 98 -18.32 9.66 17.06
N ASP A 99 -17.55 9.81 18.13
CA ASP A 99 -16.67 10.94 18.43
C ASP A 99 -15.31 10.85 17.74
N VAL A 100 -15.01 9.74 17.05
CA VAL A 100 -13.76 9.54 16.31
C VAL A 100 -13.99 9.88 14.82
N PRO A 101 -13.14 10.70 14.19
CA PRO A 101 -13.20 10.97 12.76
C PRO A 101 -13.19 9.69 11.90
N LYS A 102 -13.94 9.69 10.80
CA LYS A 102 -14.10 8.49 9.94
C LYS A 102 -12.79 7.95 9.38
N ASP A 103 -11.82 8.81 9.12
CA ASP A 103 -10.47 8.44 8.64
C ASP A 103 -9.67 7.64 9.69
N GLN A 104 -9.99 7.85 10.97
CA GLN A 104 -9.38 7.17 12.13
C GLN A 104 -10.15 5.92 12.58
N HIS A 105 -11.27 5.59 11.91
CA HIS A 105 -11.99 4.35 12.16
C HIS A 105 -11.11 3.13 11.95
N LYS A 106 -11.17 2.16 12.88
CA LYS A 106 -10.41 0.91 12.75
C LYS A 106 -11.06 -0.10 11.82
N VAL A 107 -12.33 0.10 11.46
CA VAL A 107 -13.07 -0.77 10.53
C VAL A 107 -13.50 0.04 9.31
N ASP A 108 -12.92 -0.29 8.16
CA ASP A 108 -13.22 0.30 6.87
C ASP A 108 -13.55 -0.82 5.87
N VAL A 109 -14.75 -1.40 6.03
CA VAL A 109 -15.22 -2.52 5.23
C VAL A 109 -16.55 -2.17 4.56
N PRO A 110 -16.53 -1.35 3.48
CA PRO A 110 -17.70 -1.11 2.65
C PRO A 110 -18.23 -2.41 2.02
N GLU A 111 -19.46 -2.37 1.50
CA GLU A 111 -20.15 -3.57 0.99
C GLU A 111 -19.39 -4.27 -0.15
N ASP A 112 -18.70 -3.53 -1.00
CA ASP A 112 -17.86 -4.04 -2.09
C ASP A 112 -16.59 -4.77 -1.62
N ARG A 113 -16.23 -4.63 -0.34
CA ARG A 113 -15.13 -5.35 0.33
C ARG A 113 -15.63 -6.43 1.32
N GLN A 114 -16.90 -6.82 1.18
CA GLN A 114 -17.50 -7.96 1.89
C GLN A 114 -17.73 -9.11 0.90
N PHE A 115 -16.77 -10.01 0.81
CA PHE A 115 -16.80 -11.07 -0.19
C PHE A 115 -17.54 -12.31 0.31
N VAL A 116 -18.51 -12.77 -0.47
CA VAL A 116 -19.28 -13.98 -0.19
C VAL A 116 -19.00 -15.04 -1.25
N GLY A 117 -18.65 -16.25 -0.82
CA GLY A 117 -18.43 -17.41 -1.69
C GLY A 117 -17.06 -18.05 -1.51
N PHE A 118 -16.85 -19.18 -2.19
CA PHE A 118 -15.63 -19.99 -2.06
C PHE A 118 -14.37 -19.30 -2.61
N ASP A 119 -14.53 -18.32 -3.50
CA ASP A 119 -13.45 -17.49 -4.05
C ASP A 119 -13.22 -16.20 -3.26
N GLY A 120 -14.08 -15.89 -2.29
CA GLY A 120 -14.07 -14.61 -1.57
C GLY A 120 -12.76 -14.36 -0.81
N TYR A 121 -12.09 -15.41 -0.32
CA TYR A 121 -10.81 -15.27 0.36
C TYR A 121 -9.72 -14.70 -0.55
N ARG A 122 -9.71 -15.03 -1.85
CA ARG A 122 -8.71 -14.51 -2.79
C ARG A 122 -8.88 -13.01 -2.95
N LYS A 123 -10.13 -12.58 -3.18
CA LYS A 123 -10.52 -11.17 -3.31
C LYS A 123 -10.13 -10.37 -2.07
N ALA A 124 -10.39 -10.90 -0.87
CA ALA A 124 -9.98 -10.25 0.38
C ALA A 124 -8.45 -10.14 0.48
N ILE A 125 -7.72 -11.24 0.28
CA ILE A 125 -6.26 -11.26 0.39
C ILE A 125 -5.60 -10.29 -0.60
N ASP A 126 -6.10 -10.24 -1.83
CA ASP A 126 -5.56 -9.38 -2.89
C ASP A 126 -5.63 -7.88 -2.53
N LEU A 127 -6.57 -7.45 -1.68
CA LEU A 127 -6.67 -6.05 -1.24
C LEU A 127 -5.58 -5.63 -0.25
N VAL A 128 -4.89 -6.58 0.38
CA VAL A 128 -3.84 -6.31 1.36
C VAL A 128 -2.50 -6.91 0.97
N ALA A 129 -2.41 -7.49 -0.22
CA ALA A 129 -1.17 -7.99 -0.78
C ALA A 129 -0.36 -6.85 -1.45
N PRO A 130 0.98 -6.87 -1.34
CA PRO A 130 1.77 -7.61 -0.36
C PRO A 130 1.82 -6.91 1.01
N GLY A 131 2.29 -7.61 2.05
CA GLY A 131 2.64 -7.02 3.35
C GLY A 131 1.48 -6.85 4.35
N GLY A 132 0.24 -7.10 3.94
CA GLY A 132 -0.90 -7.09 4.84
C GLY A 132 -1.03 -8.34 5.71
N VAL A 133 -1.98 -8.28 6.65
CA VAL A 133 -2.27 -9.36 7.58
C VAL A 133 -3.57 -10.07 7.20
N VAL A 134 -3.51 -11.40 7.11
CA VAL A 134 -4.65 -12.28 6.82
C VAL A 134 -4.97 -13.10 8.05
N LEU A 135 -6.15 -12.90 8.63
CA LEU A 135 -6.67 -13.71 9.73
C LEU A 135 -7.42 -14.92 9.17
N LEU A 136 -6.88 -16.13 9.30
CA LEU A 136 -7.49 -17.37 8.84
C LEU A 136 -8.29 -18.06 9.94
N ALA A 137 -9.59 -17.77 10.00
CA ALA A 137 -10.51 -18.31 10.99
C ALA A 137 -11.58 -19.25 10.40
N THR A 138 -11.38 -19.75 9.18
CA THR A 138 -12.18 -20.81 8.55
C THR A 138 -11.94 -22.17 9.23
N PRO A 139 -12.80 -23.19 9.02
CA PRO A 139 -12.51 -24.55 9.50
C PRO A 139 -11.14 -25.06 9.02
N PRO A 140 -10.38 -25.83 9.83
CA PRO A 140 -9.00 -26.22 9.53
C PRO A 140 -8.82 -26.88 8.16
N THR A 141 -9.79 -27.68 7.71
CA THR A 141 -9.76 -28.39 6.42
C THR A 141 -9.60 -27.45 5.22
N PHE A 142 -10.06 -26.20 5.31
CA PHE A 142 -9.96 -25.22 4.21
C PHE A 142 -8.73 -24.32 4.29
N ARG A 143 -8.08 -24.22 5.47
CA ARG A 143 -6.98 -23.27 5.70
C ARG A 143 -5.73 -23.52 4.84
N PRO A 144 -5.32 -24.76 4.50
CA PRO A 144 -4.15 -24.97 3.65
C PRO A 144 -4.21 -24.18 2.33
N LEU A 145 -5.38 -24.19 1.66
CA LEU A 145 -5.59 -23.46 0.41
C LEU A 145 -5.52 -21.93 0.60
N HIS A 146 -6.08 -21.42 1.71
CA HIS A 146 -6.04 -19.99 2.01
C HIS A 146 -4.63 -19.53 2.40
N LEU A 147 -3.92 -20.34 3.19
CA LEU A 147 -2.55 -20.10 3.63
C LEU A 147 -1.59 -20.07 2.44
N GLU A 148 -1.67 -21.07 1.56
CA GLU A 148 -0.85 -21.14 0.35
C GLU A 148 -1.03 -19.87 -0.50
N TYR A 149 -2.28 -19.44 -0.72
CA TYR A 149 -2.55 -18.23 -1.49
C TYR A 149 -2.02 -16.96 -0.81
N ALA A 150 -2.23 -16.81 0.51
CA ALA A 150 -1.76 -15.65 1.26
C ALA A 150 -0.22 -15.53 1.27
N VAL A 151 0.48 -16.65 1.48
CA VAL A 151 1.94 -16.70 1.44
C VAL A 151 2.46 -16.38 0.05
N LYS A 152 1.85 -16.96 -1.00
CA LYS A 152 2.19 -16.64 -2.40
C LYS A 152 2.03 -15.15 -2.72
N LYS A 153 1.06 -14.48 -2.09
CA LYS A 153 0.80 -13.04 -2.25
C LYS A 153 1.68 -12.15 -1.36
N GLY A 154 2.56 -12.74 -0.55
CA GLY A 154 3.46 -12.01 0.33
C GLY A 154 2.76 -11.39 1.54
N CYS A 155 1.68 -12.01 2.03
CA CYS A 155 0.97 -11.56 3.22
C CYS A 155 1.45 -12.27 4.49
N HIS A 156 1.32 -11.61 5.63
CA HIS A 156 1.45 -12.23 6.95
C HIS A 156 0.15 -12.97 7.31
N VAL A 157 0.26 -14.14 7.92
CA VAL A 157 -0.89 -15.00 8.19
C VAL A 157 -0.97 -15.36 9.68
N PHE A 158 -2.16 -15.23 10.26
CA PHE A 158 -2.46 -15.54 11.67
C PHE A 158 -3.75 -16.35 11.82
#